data_AF-E1YEB8-F1
#
_entry.id   AF-E1YEB8-F1
#
_cell.length_a   1.000
_cell.length_b   1.000
_cell.length_c   1.000
_cell.angle_alpha   90.00
_cell.angle_beta   90.00
_cell.angle_gamma   90.00
#
_symmetry.space_group_name_H-M   'P 1'
#
loop_
_entity.id
_entity.type
_entity.pdbx_description
1 polymer ?
#
loop_
_entity_poly.entity_id
_entity_poly.type
_entity_poly.pdbx_seq_one_letter_code
_entity_poly.pdbx_strand_id
1 'polypeptide(L)'
;MGNCKYCGKPAGFLRSKHAECEEKHQQRELVIQGGRQRIALDILRAIKGSESFDSLEKTITEIEQSSFVPQTERKALLAKGWENSVEQFLEDGILDTTEGKRLTEFKERFALSQSELDRNGALTKTAKAAVLRTFSTV
;
A
#
# COMPACT_ATOMS: atom_id res chain seq x y z
N MET A 1 -5.64 18.84 36.11
CA MET A 1 -4.89 17.58 35.89
C MET A 1 -5.39 16.98 34.59
N GLY A 2 -4.50 16.64 33.66
CA GLY A 2 -4.90 16.08 32.36
C GLY A 2 -5.20 14.58 32.47
N ASN A 3 -6.15 14.10 31.67
CA ASN A 3 -6.34 12.67 31.45
C ASN A 3 -5.36 12.17 30.39
N CYS A 4 -4.90 10.93 30.52
CA CYS A 4 -4.06 10.28 29.54
C CYS A 4 -4.83 10.13 28.24
N LYS A 5 -4.26 10.63 27.13
CA LYS A 5 -4.86 10.55 25.79
C LYS A 5 -5.11 9.12 25.27
N TYR A 6 -4.51 8.11 25.88
CA TYR A 6 -4.63 6.71 25.45
C TYR A 6 -5.67 5.92 26.26
N CYS A 7 -5.72 6.10 27.58
CA CYS A 7 -6.57 5.30 28.46
C CYS A 7 -7.69 6.10 29.16
N GLY A 8 -7.71 7.43 29.01
CA GLY A 8 -8.71 8.32 29.61
C GLY A 8 -8.57 8.53 31.12
N LYS A 9 -7.65 7.82 31.80
CA LYS A 9 -7.42 7.93 33.25
C LYS A 9 -6.50 9.12 33.60
N PRO A 10 -6.51 9.65 34.83
CA PRO A 10 -5.64 10.75 35.23
C PRO A 10 -4.15 10.47 34.96
N ALA A 11 -3.46 11.38 34.25
CA ALA A 11 -2.06 11.23 33.87
C ALA A 11 -1.06 11.81 34.90
N GLY A 12 -1.56 12.55 35.90
CA GLY A 12 -0.77 13.24 36.91
C GLY A 12 -0.56 14.74 36.60
N PHE A 13 0.28 15.39 37.39
CA PHE A 13 0.55 16.83 37.27
C PHE A 13 1.30 17.15 35.97
N LEU A 14 0.73 18.04 35.14
CA LEU A 14 1.28 18.51 33.85
C LEU A 14 1.61 17.43 32.80
N ARG A 15 1.12 16.20 32.95
CA ARG A 15 1.28 15.12 31.97
C ARG A 15 0.02 14.94 31.12
N SER A 16 0.20 14.62 29.84
CA SER A 16 -0.88 14.29 28.90
C SER A 16 -1.02 12.78 28.61
N LYS A 17 -0.11 11.97 29.14
CA LYS A 17 -0.03 10.51 28.91
C LYS A 17 0.77 9.80 30.00
N HIS A 18 0.49 8.51 30.21
CA HIS A 18 1.36 7.60 30.97
C HIS A 18 2.48 7.06 30.08
N ALA A 19 3.67 6.83 30.66
CA ALA A 19 4.81 6.26 29.93
C ALA A 19 4.49 4.88 29.36
N GLU A 20 3.90 3.99 30.16
CA GLU A 20 3.50 2.64 29.72
C GLU A 20 2.45 2.68 28.60
N CYS A 21 1.50 3.62 28.65
CA CYS A 21 0.50 3.78 27.60
C CYS A 21 1.12 4.30 26.29
N GLU A 22 2.10 5.20 26.39
CA GLU A 22 2.85 5.65 25.22
C GLU A 22 3.66 4.51 24.60
N GLU A 23 4.39 3.75 25.40
CA GLU A 23 5.20 2.63 24.92
C GLU A 23 4.32 1.58 24.22
N LYS A 24 3.21 1.16 24.85
CA LYS A 24 2.25 0.24 24.23
C LYS A 24 1.69 0.77 22.91
N HIS A 25 1.39 2.07 22.84
CA HIS A 25 0.93 2.69 21.60
C HIS A 25 2.01 2.66 20.52
N GLN A 26 3.27 2.99 20.86
CA GLN A 26 4.38 2.95 19.91
C GLN A 26 4.65 1.54 19.40
N GLN A 27 4.64 0.53 20.28
CA GLN A 27 4.79 -0.87 19.90
C GLN A 27 3.68 -1.32 18.95
N ARG A 28 2.43 -0.95 19.24
CA ARG A 28 1.30 -1.22 18.35
C ARG A 28 1.47 -0.55 17.00
N GLU A 29 1.89 0.71 16.97
CA GLU A 29 2.12 1.44 15.73
C GLU A 29 3.22 0.76 14.90
N LEU A 30 4.32 0.31 15.51
CA LEU A 30 5.38 -0.43 14.82
C LEU A 30 4.86 -1.71 14.16
N VAL A 31 4.00 -2.47 14.84
CA VAL A 31 3.39 -3.69 14.30
C VAL A 31 2.49 -3.39 13.10
N ILE A 32 1.70 -2.31 13.16
CA ILE A 32 0.83 -1.85 12.07
C ILE A 32 1.68 -1.41 10.87
N GLN A 33 2.72 -0.61 11.10
CA GLN A 33 3.61 -0.14 10.04
C GLN A 33 4.34 -1.31 9.36
N GLY A 34 4.81 -2.29 10.13
CA GLY A 34 5.38 -3.51 9.59
C GLY A 34 4.38 -4.28 8.72
N GLY A 35 3.11 -4.35 9.13
CA GLY A 35 2.04 -4.95 8.32
C GLY A 35 1.84 -4.22 6.98
N ARG A 36 1.76 -2.89 7.01
CA ARG A 36 1.65 -2.06 5.79
C ARG A 36 2.81 -2.29 4.83
N GLN A 37 4.03 -2.37 5.36
CA GLN A 37 5.23 -2.63 4.55
C GLN A 37 5.21 -4.03 3.92
N ARG A 38 4.81 -5.06 4.67
CA ARG A 38 4.66 -6.42 4.11
C ARG A 38 3.62 -6.46 3.00
N ILE A 39 2.46 -5.85 3.19
CA ILE A 39 1.42 -5.74 2.14
C ILE A 39 2.00 -5.09 0.88
N ALA A 40 2.72 -3.97 1.01
CA ALA A 40 3.33 -3.31 -0.14
C ALA A 40 4.33 -4.20 -0.90
N LEU A 41 5.15 -4.97 -0.18
CA LEU A 41 6.11 -5.91 -0.77
C LEU A 41 5.42 -7.09 -1.47
N ASP A 42 4.36 -7.64 -0.88
CA ASP A 42 3.63 -8.76 -1.46
C ASP A 42 2.84 -8.32 -2.70
N ILE A 43 2.28 -7.10 -2.71
CA ILE A 43 1.67 -6.50 -3.91
C ILE A 43 2.69 -6.40 -5.04
N LEU A 44 3.86 -5.83 -4.77
CA LEU A 44 4.92 -5.69 -5.77
C LEU A 44 5.36 -7.06 -6.31
N ARG A 45 5.57 -8.03 -5.42
CA ARG A 45 5.94 -9.40 -5.81
C ARG A 45 4.88 -10.04 -6.69
N ALA A 46 3.60 -9.89 -6.33
CA ALA A 46 2.50 -10.43 -7.09
C ALA A 46 2.41 -9.79 -8.48
N ILE A 47 2.52 -8.46 -8.58
CA ILE A 47 2.47 -7.75 -9.89
C ILE A 47 3.65 -8.17 -10.77
N LYS A 48 4.87 -8.28 -10.21
CA LYS A 48 6.07 -8.77 -10.93
C LYS A 48 6.01 -10.25 -11.31
N GLY A 49 5.30 -11.05 -10.52
CA GLY A 49 5.14 -12.48 -10.75
C GLY A 49 4.13 -12.79 -11.86
N SER A 50 4.00 -14.08 -12.16
CA SER A 50 3.04 -14.62 -13.14
C SER A 50 1.84 -15.34 -12.50
N GLU A 51 1.80 -15.42 -11.17
CA GLU A 51 0.74 -16.11 -10.43
C GLU A 51 -0.57 -15.31 -10.40
N SER A 52 -1.69 -15.99 -10.18
CA SER A 52 -2.99 -15.33 -9.96
C SER A 52 -2.98 -14.47 -8.68
N PHE A 53 -3.79 -13.41 -8.65
CA PHE A 53 -3.91 -12.55 -7.47
C PHE A 53 -4.79 -13.12 -6.35
N ASP A 54 -5.37 -14.32 -6.51
CA ASP A 54 -6.19 -14.97 -5.48
C ASP A 54 -5.40 -15.27 -4.20
N SER A 55 -4.12 -15.64 -4.34
CA SER A 55 -3.22 -15.88 -3.20
C SER A 55 -2.89 -14.58 -2.47
N LEU A 56 -2.68 -13.49 -3.21
CA LEU A 56 -2.39 -12.17 -2.64
C LEU A 56 -3.53 -11.67 -1.75
N GLU A 57 -4.78 -11.85 -2.15
CA GLU A 57 -5.94 -11.41 -1.35
C GLU A 57 -6.00 -12.11 0.02
N LYS A 58 -5.65 -13.40 0.06
CA LYS A 58 -5.53 -14.17 1.30
C LYS A 58 -4.38 -13.65 2.15
N THR A 59 -3.20 -13.48 1.57
CA THR A 59 -2.01 -12.94 2.25
C THR A 59 -2.27 -11.56 2.87
N ILE A 60 -2.91 -10.65 2.13
CA ILE A 60 -3.26 -9.32 2.66
C ILE A 60 -4.20 -9.44 3.86
N THR A 61 -5.21 -10.31 3.76
CA THR A 61 -6.15 -10.54 4.87
C THR A 61 -5.45 -11.09 6.12
N GLU A 62 -4.52 -12.02 5.96
CA GLU A 62 -3.72 -12.59 7.05
C GLU A 62 -2.80 -11.53 7.70
N ILE A 63 -2.18 -10.66 6.89
CA ILE A 63 -1.35 -9.57 7.40
C ILE A 63 -2.19 -8.54 8.15
N GLU A 64 -3.36 -8.17 7.64
CA GLU A 64 -4.25 -7.22 8.31
C GLU A 64 -4.66 -7.71 9.70
N GLN A 65 -5.03 -8.99 9.81
CA GLN A 65 -5.40 -9.61 11.08
C GLN A 65 -4.22 -9.71 12.04
N SER A 66 -3.07 -10.19 11.58
CA SER A 66 -1.90 -10.42 12.43
C SER A 66 -1.17 -9.13 12.85
N SER A 67 -1.24 -8.08 12.03
CA SER A 67 -0.58 -6.79 12.29
C SER A 67 -1.53 -5.66 12.68
N PHE A 68 -2.82 -5.93 12.86
CA PHE A 68 -3.84 -4.94 13.21
C PHE A 68 -3.96 -3.78 12.20
N VAL A 69 -3.61 -4.01 10.93
CA VAL A 69 -3.79 -3.01 9.87
C VAL A 69 -5.30 -2.88 9.62
N PRO A 70 -5.87 -1.66 9.71
CA PRO A 70 -7.29 -1.48 9.48
C PRO A 70 -7.69 -1.86 8.05
N GLN A 71 -8.75 -2.67 7.91
CA GLN A 71 -9.29 -3.04 6.58
C GLN A 71 -9.73 -1.83 5.76
N THR A 72 -10.09 -0.73 6.41
CA THR A 72 -10.41 0.55 5.75
C THR A 72 -9.22 1.13 4.97
N GLU A 73 -7.99 0.72 5.28
CA GLU A 73 -6.79 1.15 4.56
C GLU A 73 -6.46 0.26 3.37
N ARG A 74 -7.07 -0.93 3.26
CA ARG A 74 -6.74 -1.93 2.23
C ARG A 74 -6.69 -1.34 0.84
N LYS A 75 -7.74 -0.59 0.46
CA LYS A 75 -7.86 -0.02 -0.88
C LYS A 75 -6.77 1.01 -1.17
N ALA A 76 -6.41 1.81 -0.17
CA ALA A 76 -5.33 2.78 -0.27
C ALA A 76 -3.96 2.09 -0.38
N LEU A 77 -3.73 0.99 0.35
CA LEU A 77 -2.51 0.18 0.27
C LEU A 77 -2.38 -0.51 -1.09
N LEU A 78 -3.47 -1.07 -1.62
CA LEU A 78 -3.52 -1.66 -2.96
C LEU A 78 -3.19 -0.64 -4.05
N ALA A 79 -3.82 0.54 -4.00
CA ALA A 79 -3.51 1.64 -4.90
C ALA A 79 -2.03 2.04 -4.79
N LYS A 80 -1.51 2.25 -3.58
CA LYS A 80 -0.12 2.63 -3.37
C LYS A 80 0.88 1.56 -3.86
N GLY A 81 0.59 0.28 -3.63
CA GLY A 81 1.40 -0.83 -4.12
C GLY A 81 1.41 -0.91 -5.65
N TRP A 82 0.27 -0.64 -6.29
CA TRP A 82 0.18 -0.50 -7.75
C TRP A 82 1.03 0.68 -8.26
N GLU A 83 0.91 1.86 -7.64
CA GLU A 83 1.72 3.04 -8.00
C GLU A 83 3.22 2.76 -7.87
N ASN A 84 3.65 2.14 -6.78
CA ASN A 84 5.05 1.79 -6.55
C ASN A 84 5.55 0.77 -7.59
N SER A 85 4.69 -0.15 -8.03
CA SER A 85 5.03 -1.12 -9.07
C SER A 85 5.23 -0.44 -10.42
N VAL A 86 4.38 0.53 -10.77
CA VAL A 86 4.58 1.40 -11.94
C VAL A 86 5.91 2.13 -11.86
N GLU A 87 6.24 2.73 -10.72
CA GLU A 87 7.49 3.46 -10.56
C GLU A 87 8.70 2.54 -10.76
N GLN A 88 8.67 1.32 -10.22
CA GLN A 88 9.75 0.35 -10.44
C GLN A 88 9.86 -0.16 -11.87
N PHE A 89 8.75 -0.37 -12.58
CA PHE A 89 8.79 -0.76 -14.00
C PHE A 89 9.22 0.36 -14.92
N LEU A 90 9.23 1.61 -14.46
CA LEU A 90 9.72 2.73 -15.24
C LEU A 90 11.17 3.10 -14.91
N GLU A 91 11.83 2.41 -13.97
CA GLU A 91 13.24 2.67 -13.64
C GLU A 91 14.19 2.32 -14.80
N ASP A 92 13.85 1.32 -15.62
CA ASP A 92 14.59 0.99 -16.85
C ASP A 92 14.12 1.78 -18.09
N GLY A 93 13.12 2.64 -17.91
CA GLY A 93 12.56 3.53 -18.91
C GLY A 93 11.51 2.90 -19.83
N ILE A 94 11.16 1.61 -19.69
CA ILE A 94 10.21 0.94 -20.59
C ILE A 94 9.27 0.03 -19.81
N LEU A 95 7.99 0.39 -19.79
CA LEU A 95 6.95 -0.55 -19.36
C LEU A 95 6.71 -1.59 -20.47
N ASP A 96 6.99 -2.86 -20.17
CA ASP A 96 6.79 -3.93 -21.13
C ASP A 96 5.32 -4.39 -21.28
N THR A 97 5.02 -5.18 -22.32
CA THR A 97 3.64 -5.67 -22.56
C THR A 97 3.15 -6.60 -21.46
N THR A 98 4.04 -7.38 -20.86
CA THR A 98 3.74 -8.30 -19.75
C THR A 98 3.45 -7.49 -18.50
N GLU A 99 4.32 -6.54 -18.15
CA GLU A 99 4.16 -5.65 -17.00
C GLU A 99 2.89 -4.81 -17.11
N GLY A 100 2.63 -4.22 -18.28
CA GLY A 100 1.39 -3.48 -18.55
C GLY A 100 0.14 -4.34 -18.40
N LYS A 101 0.18 -5.60 -18.86
CA LYS A 101 -0.93 -6.55 -18.68
C LYS A 101 -1.14 -6.87 -17.20
N ARG A 102 -0.06 -7.11 -16.44
CA ARG A 102 -0.14 -7.39 -14.99
C ARG A 102 -0.71 -6.22 -14.20
N LEU A 103 -0.30 -4.99 -14.51
CA LEU A 103 -0.87 -3.78 -13.90
C LEU A 103 -2.37 -3.61 -14.20
N THR A 104 -2.79 -3.96 -15.42
CA THR A 104 -4.20 -3.88 -15.84
C THR A 104 -5.03 -4.94 -15.11
N GLU A 105 -4.57 -6.19 -15.11
CA GLU A 105 -5.22 -7.30 -14.41
C GLU A 105 -5.36 -7.01 -12.90
N PHE A 106 -4.32 -6.46 -12.27
CA PHE A 106 -4.36 -6.06 -10.86
C PHE A 106 -5.41 -4.99 -10.61
N LYS A 107 -5.44 -3.94 -11.43
CA LYS A 107 -6.42 -2.85 -11.32
C LYS A 107 -7.85 -3.37 -11.43
N GLU A 108 -8.11 -4.25 -12.39
CA GLU A 108 -9.43 -4.85 -12.61
C GLU A 108 -9.83 -5.75 -11.45
N ARG A 109 -8.93 -6.64 -11.01
CA ARG A 109 -9.19 -7.59 -9.92
C ARG A 109 -9.58 -6.88 -8.61
N PHE A 110 -8.91 -5.80 -8.29
CA PHE A 110 -9.14 -5.05 -7.04
C PHE A 110 -10.07 -3.85 -7.21
N ALA A 111 -10.73 -3.71 -8.37
CA ALA A 111 -11.67 -2.64 -8.68
C ALA A 111 -11.13 -1.24 -8.34
N LEU A 112 -9.87 -0.98 -8.70
CA LEU A 112 -9.19 0.29 -8.44
C LEU A 112 -9.64 1.34 -9.47
N SER A 113 -10.28 2.40 -8.98
CA SER A 113 -10.77 3.49 -9.84
C SER A 113 -9.61 4.35 -10.35
N GLN A 114 -9.85 5.06 -11.46
CA GLN A 114 -8.85 6.00 -11.99
C GLN A 114 -8.51 7.09 -10.97
N SER A 115 -9.51 7.63 -10.24
CA SER A 115 -9.30 8.63 -9.19
C SER A 115 -8.44 8.12 -8.02
N GLU A 116 -8.45 6.82 -7.73
CA GLU A 116 -7.62 6.22 -6.69
C GLU A 116 -6.17 6.02 -7.16
N LEU A 117 -5.96 5.75 -8.45
CA LEU A 117 -4.65 5.50 -9.05
C LEU A 117 -3.96 6.77 -9.58
N ASP A 118 -4.71 7.85 -9.80
CA ASP A 118 -4.19 9.13 -10.28
C ASP A 118 -4.00 10.14 -9.15
N ARG A 119 -4.16 9.74 -7.89
CA ARG A 119 -3.99 10.61 -6.72
C ARG A 119 -2.59 11.22 -6.67
N ASN A 120 -1.59 10.49 -7.16
CA ASN A 120 -0.19 10.96 -7.30
C ASN A 120 0.25 11.06 -8.77
N GLY A 121 -0.67 11.07 -9.74
CA GLY A 121 -0.35 11.11 -11.17
C GLY A 121 0.22 9.81 -11.74
N ALA A 122 0.23 8.71 -10.98
CA ALA A 122 0.84 7.44 -11.40
C ALA A 122 0.11 6.80 -12.59
N LEU A 123 -1.22 6.88 -12.60
CA LEU A 123 -2.00 6.49 -13.78
C LEU A 123 -1.60 7.31 -15.01
N THR A 124 -1.46 8.63 -14.85
CA THR A 124 -0.97 9.50 -15.93
C THR A 124 0.45 9.10 -16.40
N LYS A 125 1.35 8.67 -15.52
CA LYS A 125 2.68 8.15 -15.90
C LYS A 125 2.59 6.87 -16.74
N THR A 126 1.74 5.91 -16.36
CA THR A 126 1.54 4.67 -17.15
C THR A 126 1.01 4.95 -18.56
N ALA A 127 0.04 5.86 -18.70
CA ALA A 127 -0.49 6.25 -20.00
C ALA A 127 0.59 6.88 -20.89
N LYS A 128 1.44 7.75 -20.33
CA LYS A 128 2.56 8.36 -21.05
C LYS A 128 3.59 7.31 -21.51
N ALA A 129 3.95 6.36 -20.64
CA ALA A 129 4.89 5.30 -20.98
C ALA A 129 4.34 4.37 -22.09
N ALA A 130 3.05 4.02 -22.03
CA ALA A 130 2.39 3.23 -23.07
C ALA A 130 2.40 3.95 -24.44
N VAL A 131 2.18 5.27 -24.46
CA VAL A 131 2.27 6.08 -25.68
C VAL A 131 3.71 6.13 -26.23
N LEU A 132 4.72 6.34 -25.37
CA LEU A 132 6.12 6.36 -25.81
C LEU A 132 6.56 5.04 -26.48
N ARG A 133 6.09 3.89 -25.98
CA ARG A 133 6.34 2.58 -26.61
C ARG A 133 5.86 2.52 -28.07
N THR A 134 4.73 3.14 -28.39
CA THR A 134 4.20 3.16 -29.76
C THR A 134 5.09 3.91 -30.74
N PHE A 135 5.85 4.90 -30.27
CA PHE A 135 6.78 5.68 -31.09
C PHE A 135 8.19 5.09 -31.17
N SER A 136 8.61 4.28 -30.20
CA SER A 136 9.91 3.61 -30.21
C SER A 136 9.95 2.32 -31.04
N THR A 137 8.83 1.89 -31.61
CA THR A 137 8.73 0.65 -32.42
C THR A 137 8.60 0.93 -33.93
N VAL A 138 9.11 2.08 -34.40
CA VAL A 138 9.18 2.45 -35.83
C VAL A 138 10.64 2.60 -36.25
#